data_AF-A0A853I6S5-F1
#
_entry.id   AF-A0A853I6S5-F1
#
_cell.length_a   1.000
_cell.length_b   1.000
_cell.length_c   1.000
_cell.angle_alpha   90.00
_cell.angle_beta   90.00
_cell.angle_gamma   90.00
#
_symmetry.space_group_name_H-M   'P 1'
#
loop_
_entity.id
_entity.type
_entity.pdbx_description
1 polymer ?
#
loop_
_entity_poly.entity_id
_entity_poly.type
_entity_poly.pdbx_seq_one_letter_code
_entity_poly.pdbx_strand_id
1 'polypeptide(L)' 'MKEPSIKIIESFVKKPEKLFECLRDSIKWDERMKARKTASFGLSYDYSGITYPQAAMHSDLEPLY' A
#
# COMPACT_ATOMS: atom_id res chain seq x y z
N MET A 1 -0.23 -1.60 -32.03
CA MET A 1 -0.61 -1.81 -30.62
C MET A 1 -1.53 -0.67 -30.21
N LYS A 2 -2.63 -0.92 -29.50
CA LYS A 2 -3.41 0.16 -28.87
C LYS A 2 -2.66 0.61 -27.63
N GLU A 3 -2.50 1.91 -27.44
CA GLU A 3 -1.95 2.45 -26.21
C GLU A 3 -2.90 2.17 -25.03
N PRO A 4 -2.37 1.87 -23.83
CA PRO A 4 -3.20 1.66 -22.66
C PRO A 4 -3.88 2.99 -22.27
N SER A 5 -5.16 2.92 -21.90
CA SER A 5 -5.86 4.06 -21.32
C SER A 5 -5.38 4.28 -19.89
N ILE A 6 -4.68 5.38 -19.64
CA ILE A 6 -4.15 5.74 -18.32
C ILE A 6 -4.94 6.93 -17.78
N LYS A 7 -5.49 6.79 -16.56
CA LYS A 7 -6.15 7.89 -15.84
C LYS A 7 -5.18 8.47 -14.81
N ILE A 8 -4.90 9.76 -14.90
CA ILE A 8 -4.13 10.52 -13.90
C ILE A 8 -5.10 11.38 -13.11
N ILE A 9 -5.03 11.32 -11.78
CA ILE A 9 -5.86 12.13 -10.88
C ILE A 9 -4.93 13.01 -10.07
N GLU A 10 -4.87 14.28 -10.42
CA GLU A 10 -4.08 15.27 -9.68
C GLU A 10 -4.61 15.41 -8.25
N SER A 11 -3.70 15.54 -7.29
CA SER A 11 -4.05 15.77 -5.87
C SER A 11 -5.06 14.77 -5.29
N PHE A 12 -4.99 13.49 -5.72
CA PHE A 12 -5.90 12.43 -5.26
C PHE A 12 -5.95 12.29 -3.73
N VAL A 13 -4.82 12.48 -3.06
CA VAL A 13 -4.73 12.49 -1.60
C VAL A 13 -4.72 13.94 -1.10
N LYS A 14 -5.69 14.30 -0.26
CA LYS A 14 -5.85 15.67 0.27
C LYS A 14 -4.68 16.14 1.16
N LYS A 15 -4.07 15.22 1.91
CA LYS A 15 -2.99 15.51 2.89
C LYS A 15 -1.89 14.44 2.77
N PRO A 16 -1.11 14.43 1.67
CA PRO A 16 -0.20 13.34 1.37
C PRO A 16 0.91 13.17 2.41
N GLU A 17 1.43 14.26 2.97
CA GLU A 17 2.48 14.24 4.00
C GLU A 17 1.98 13.57 5.28
N LYS A 18 0.78 13.97 5.73
CA LYS A 18 0.16 13.39 6.93
C LYS A 18 -0.12 11.90 6.74
N LEU A 19 -0.64 11.51 5.58
CA LEU A 19 -0.89 10.09 5.29
C LEU A 19 0.42 9.30 5.29
N PHE A 20 1.47 9.84 4.67
CA PHE A 20 2.78 9.20 4.65
C PHE A 20 3.34 8.99 6.06
N GLU A 21 3.31 10.02 6.91
CA GLU A 21 3.79 9.93 8.30
C GLU A 21 3.00 8.89 9.10
N CYS A 22 1.66 8.93 9.02
CA CYS A 22 0.80 7.95 9.67
C CYS A 22 1.16 6.51 9.27
N LEU A 23 1.22 6.22 7.96
CA LEU A 23 1.52 4.87 7.47
C LEU A 23 2.94 4.43 7.80
N ARG A 24 3.93 5.32 7.69
CA ARG A 24 5.33 5.02 8.03
C ARG A 24 5.46 4.57 9.48
N ASP A 25 4.76 5.25 10.39
CA ASP A 25 4.96 5.10 11.83
C ASP A 25 3.99 4.09 12.47
N SER A 26 2.80 3.87 11.90
CA SER A 26 1.79 2.95 12.46
C SER A 26 1.89 1.53 11.94
N ILE A 27 2.38 1.34 10.71
CA ILE A 27 2.40 0.03 10.07
C ILE A 27 3.53 -0.82 10.62
N LYS A 28 3.20 -2.08 10.95
CA LYS A 28 4.21 -3.11 11.19
C LYS A 28 4.81 -3.57 9.87
N TRP A 29 5.98 -3.04 9.55
CA TRP A 29 6.71 -3.36 8.34
C TRP A 29 7.37 -4.75 8.39
N ASP A 30 7.29 -5.47 7.28
CA ASP A 30 8.10 -6.64 6.97
C ASP A 30 9.41 -6.18 6.32
N GLU A 31 10.53 -6.62 6.89
CA GLU A 31 11.87 -6.19 6.50
C GLU A 31 12.71 -7.32 5.90
N ARG A 32 12.08 -8.45 5.53
CA ARG A 32 12.78 -9.60 4.92
C ARG A 32 13.48 -9.24 3.61
N MET A 33 12.96 -8.23 2.89
CA MET A 33 13.56 -7.73 1.65
C MET A 33 14.59 -6.64 1.94
N LYS A 34 15.86 -6.86 1.61
CA LYS A 34 16.95 -5.90 1.91
C LYS A 34 16.76 -4.51 1.29
N ALA A 35 16.13 -4.44 0.11
CA ALA A 35 15.97 -3.20 -0.63
C ALA A 35 14.71 -2.39 -0.23
N ARG A 36 13.78 -2.99 0.52
CA ARG A 36 12.49 -2.33 0.85
C ARG A 36 11.79 -2.96 2.04
N LYS A 37 11.01 -2.14 2.72
CA LYS A 37 10.01 -2.60 3.69
C LYS A 37 8.68 -2.86 2.99
N THR A 38 7.94 -3.89 3.39
CA THR A 38 6.63 -4.23 2.81
C THR A 38 5.58 -4.44 3.89
N ALA A 39 4.32 -4.21 3.55
CA ALA A 39 3.18 -4.59 4.36
C ALA A 39 2.05 -4.99 3.41
N SER A 40 1.25 -5.98 3.81
CA SER A 40 0.11 -6.47 3.03
C SER A 40 -1.14 -6.41 3.89
N PHE A 41 -2.22 -5.87 3.31
CA PHE A 41 -3.53 -5.76 3.93
C PHE A 41 -4.59 -6.28 2.97
N GLY A 42 -5.70 -6.79 3.50
CA GLY A 42 -6.75 -7.43 2.73
C GLY A 42 -6.35 -8.84 2.27
N LEU A 43 -6.76 -9.19 1.05
CA LEU A 43 -6.42 -10.48 0.44
C LEU A 43 -4.99 -10.42 -0.08
N SER A 44 -4.07 -11.16 0.55
CA SER A 44 -2.69 -11.27 0.08
C SER A 44 -2.65 -11.97 -1.27
N TYR A 45 -1.93 -11.39 -2.23
CA TYR A 45 -1.61 -12.06 -3.49
C TYR A 45 -0.54 -13.14 -3.26
N ASP A 46 -0.50 -14.13 -4.15
CA ASP A 46 0.58 -15.12 -4.20
C ASP A 46 1.87 -14.45 -4.69
N TYR A 47 2.66 -13.93 -3.74
CA TYR A 47 4.03 -13.50 -4.05
C TYR A 47 4.91 -14.74 -4.11
N SER A 48 5.51 -15.01 -5.27
CA SER A 48 6.42 -16.13 -5.50
C SER A 48 7.53 -16.17 -4.44
N GLY A 49 7.38 -17.05 -3.44
CA GLY A 49 8.34 -17.28 -2.36
C GLY A 49 8.12 -16.49 -1.06
N ILE A 50 7.09 -15.64 -0.94
CA ILE A 50 6.79 -14.89 0.29
C ILE A 50 5.28 -14.92 0.58
N THR A 51 4.88 -15.61 1.64
CA THR A 51 3.52 -15.51 2.18
C THR A 51 3.45 -14.37 3.19
N TYR A 52 2.42 -13.55 3.10
CA TYR A 52 2.06 -12.56 4.12
C TYR A 52 0.87 -13.08 4.93
N PRO A 53 0.85 -12.88 6.26
CA PRO A 53 -0.34 -13.18 7.04
C PRO A 53 -1.50 -12.28 6.60
N GLN A 54 -2.72 -12.81 6.60
CA GLN A 54 -3.90 -12.01 6.37
C GLN A 54 -4.02 -10.91 7.43
N ALA A 55 -4.18 -9.67 6.99
CA ALA A 55 -4.39 -8.51 7.85
C ALA A 55 -5.60 -7.70 7.35
N ALA A 56 -6.38 -7.12 8.27
CA ALA A 56 -7.47 -6.22 7.91
C ALA A 56 -6.94 -4.94 7.22
N MET A 57 -7.78 -4.25 6.45
CA MET A 57 -7.40 -2.96 5.88
C MET A 57 -7.04 -1.98 7.00
N HIS A 58 -5.92 -1.25 6.88
CA HIS A 58 -5.57 -0.21 7.83
C HIS A 58 -6.58 0.94 7.72
N SER A 59 -7.02 1.53 8.84
CA SER A 59 -8.06 2.58 8.84
C SER A 59 -7.70 3.78 7.97
N ASP A 60 -6.42 4.16 7.95
CA ASP A 60 -5.93 5.26 7.08
C ASP A 60 -5.86 4.89 5.59
N LEU A 61 -6.10 3.62 5.24
CA LEU A 61 -6.20 3.09 3.87
C LEU A 61 -7.64 2.71 3.49
N GLU A 62 -8.59 2.74 4.43
CA GLU A 62 -10.01 2.65 4.11
C GLU A 62 -10.39 3.83 3.20
N PRO A 63 -11.38 3.67 2.31
CA PRO A 63 -11.41 4.45 1.09
C PRO A 63 -11.44 5.94 1.40
N LEU A 64 -10.49 6.65 0.79
CA LEU A 64 -10.51 8.09 0.66
C LEU A 64 -11.68 8.42 -0.30
N TYR A 65 -12.91 8.39 0.22
CA TYR A 65 -14.11 8.84 -0.51
C TYR A 65 -14.10 10.37 -0.68
#